data_AF-A0A450Y8I0-F1
#
_entry.id   AF-A0A450Y8I0-F1
#
_cell.length_a   1.000
_cell.length_b   1.000
_cell.length_c   1.000
_cell.angle_alpha   90.00
_cell.angle_beta   90.00
_cell.angle_gamma   90.00
#
_symmetry.space_group_name_H-M   'P 1'
#
loop_
_entity.id
_entity.type
_entity.pdbx_description
1 polymer ?
#
loop_
_entity_poly.entity_id
_entity_poly.type
_entity_poly.pdbx_seq_one_letter_code
_entity_poly.pdbx_strand_id
1 'polypeptide(L)'
;MGAGASYKKACEILDVDERTVRRWRRQLRTADGLEDRRRESGGARVPANKLTEEEKARIIEVCNRGEYQSSAPSRIVPRLADTGVYIASESSFYRVLKEVDQLHRRGRARTPRAVIKPKGY
;
A
#
# COMPACT_ATOMS: atom_id res chain seq x y z
N MET A 1 49.92 13.45 11.78
CA MET A 1 48.95 14.30 11.05
C MET A 1 48.15 13.39 10.14
N GLY A 2 46.82 13.33 10.32
CA GLY A 2 45.98 12.28 9.75
C GLY A 2 45.99 12.25 8.22
N ALA A 3 46.33 11.10 7.64
CA ALA A 3 46.25 10.84 6.21
C ALA A 3 44.78 10.66 5.78
N GLY A 4 44.06 11.76 5.64
CA GLY A 4 42.74 11.76 5.01
C GLY A 4 42.87 11.54 3.50
N ALA A 5 41.96 10.77 2.90
CA ALA A 5 41.87 10.67 1.45
C ALA A 5 41.62 12.05 0.84
N SER A 6 42.21 12.34 -0.33
CA SER A 6 41.90 13.58 -1.05
C SER A 6 40.41 13.63 -1.39
N TYR A 7 39.83 14.82 -1.39
CA TYR A 7 38.38 15.00 -1.62
C TYR A 7 37.89 14.32 -2.90
N LYS A 8 38.68 14.39 -3.98
CA LYS A 8 38.44 13.71 -5.25
C LYS A 8 38.46 12.18 -5.10
N LYS A 9 39.48 11.63 -4.43
CA LYS A 9 39.63 10.18 -4.22
C LYS A 9 38.52 9.62 -3.33
N ALA A 10 38.04 10.40 -2.36
CA ALA A 10 36.90 10.03 -1.53
C ALA A 10 35.59 9.99 -2.34
N CYS A 11 35.36 10.96 -3.23
CA CYS A 11 34.19 10.98 -4.12
C CYS A 11 34.19 9.80 -5.11
N GLU A 12 35.36 9.47 -5.66
CA GLU A 12 35.58 8.33 -6.55
C GLU A 12 35.25 6.99 -5.87
N ILE A 13 35.72 6.78 -4.64
CA ILE A 13 35.43 5.55 -3.87
C ILE A 13 33.93 5.42 -3.55
N LEU A 14 33.25 6.54 -3.32
CA LEU A 14 31.82 6.55 -2.98
C LEU A 14 30.91 6.49 -4.22
N ASP A 15 31.48 6.48 -5.43
CA ASP A 15 30.75 6.57 -6.70
C ASP A 15 29.79 7.76 -6.76
N VAL A 16 30.25 8.91 -6.25
CA VAL A 16 29.50 10.18 -6.30
C VAL A 16 30.31 11.23 -7.00
N ASP A 17 29.70 11.92 -7.97
CA ASP A 17 30.35 13.03 -8.66
C ASP A 17 30.73 14.16 -7.70
N GLU A 18 31.93 14.72 -7.89
CA GLU A 18 32.47 15.77 -7.03
C GLU A 18 31.54 17.01 -6.95
N ARG A 19 30.87 17.35 -8.06
CA ARG A 19 29.93 18.47 -8.15
C ARG A 19 28.68 18.21 -7.31
N THR A 20 28.22 16.96 -7.26
CA THR A 20 27.08 16.55 -6.42
C THR A 20 27.39 16.78 -4.94
N VAL A 21 28.57 16.35 -4.47
CA VAL A 21 28.99 16.55 -3.07
C VAL A 21 29.18 18.03 -2.74
N ARG A 22 29.78 18.81 -3.65
CA ARG A 22 29.93 20.27 -3.48
C ARG A 22 28.57 20.98 -3.39
N ARG A 23 27.60 20.58 -4.23
CA ARG A 23 26.22 21.10 -4.20
C ARG A 23 25.54 20.78 -2.87
N TRP A 24 25.59 19.53 -2.41
CA TRP A 24 25.00 19.13 -1.12
C TRP A 24 25.61 19.88 0.06
N ARG A 25 26.94 20.04 0.08
CA ARG A 25 27.62 20.84 1.10
C ARG A 25 27.20 22.31 1.09
N ARG A 26 26.96 22.89 -0.09
CA ARG A 26 26.43 24.26 -0.21
C ARG A 26 25.00 24.33 0.32
N GLN A 27 24.14 23.39 -0.08
CA GLN A 27 22.75 23.31 0.38
C GLN A 27 22.67 23.17 1.90
N LEU A 28 23.50 22.32 2.50
CA LEU A 28 23.60 22.13 3.96
C LEU A 28 24.06 23.40 4.72
N ARG A 29 24.77 24.33 4.04
CA ARG A 29 25.21 25.60 4.62
C ARG A 29 24.16 26.71 4.52
N THR A 30 23.34 26.70 3.47
CA THR A 30 22.28 27.70 3.25
C THR A 30 20.92 27.30 3.80
N ALA A 31 20.65 26.00 3.97
CA ALA A 31 19.42 25.48 4.56
C ALA A 31 19.75 24.82 5.90
N ASP A 32 18.77 24.80 6.82
CA ASP A 32 18.87 24.20 8.16
C ASP A 32 18.78 22.65 8.07
N GLY A 33 19.59 22.05 7.19
CA GLY A 33 19.60 20.61 6.92
C GLY A 33 19.34 20.22 5.46
N LEU A 34 19.54 18.93 5.17
CA LEU A 34 19.18 18.29 3.91
C LEU A 34 17.99 17.35 4.19
N GLU A 35 16.78 17.73 3.75
CA GLU A 35 15.59 16.89 3.93
C GLU A 35 15.45 15.83 2.83
N ASP A 36 14.91 14.67 3.19
CA ASP A 36 14.59 13.61 2.22
C ASP A 36 13.38 14.00 1.36
N ARG A 37 13.66 14.52 0.16
CA ARG A 37 12.65 14.94 -0.81
C ARG A 37 12.02 13.81 -1.62
N ARG A 38 12.31 12.54 -1.31
CA ARG A 38 11.65 11.40 -1.99
C ARG A 38 10.15 11.41 -1.77
N ARG A 39 9.68 11.90 -0.62
CA ARG A 39 8.25 12.06 -0.34
C ARG A 39 7.59 13.14 -1.21
N GLU A 40 8.30 14.23 -1.50
CA GLU A 40 7.83 15.29 -2.41
C GLU A 40 7.73 14.76 -3.86
N SER A 41 8.71 13.95 -4.27
CA SER A 41 8.78 13.37 -5.61
C SER A 41 7.79 12.20 -5.82
N GLY A 42 7.50 11.45 -4.76
CA GLY A 42 6.64 10.26 -4.79
C GLY A 42 5.19 10.52 -4.38
N GLY A 43 4.94 11.51 -3.51
CA GLY A 43 3.62 11.79 -2.95
C GLY A 43 2.59 12.27 -3.98
N ALA A 44 3.04 12.86 -5.08
CA ALA A 44 2.18 13.30 -6.17
C ALA A 44 1.84 12.18 -7.18
N ARG A 45 2.51 11.03 -7.13
CA ARG A 45 2.26 9.94 -8.09
C ARG A 45 1.04 9.15 -7.67
N VAL A 46 -0.09 9.47 -8.28
CA VAL A 46 -1.29 8.63 -8.20
C VAL A 46 -1.09 7.40 -9.10
N PRO A 47 -1.20 6.17 -8.58
CA PRO A 47 -1.13 4.98 -9.42
C PRO A 47 -2.22 5.02 -10.49
N ALA A 48 -1.88 4.64 -11.73
CA ALA A 48 -2.83 4.61 -12.84
C ALA A 48 -4.07 3.73 -12.55
N ASN A 49 -3.89 2.68 -11.74
CA ASN A 49 -4.94 1.73 -11.37
C ASN A 49 -5.65 2.12 -10.05
N LYS A 50 -5.55 3.38 -9.62
CA LYS A 50 -6.25 3.84 -8.42
C LYS A 50 -7.74 3.90 -8.74
N LEU A 51 -8.54 3.21 -7.90
CA LEU A 51 -9.99 3.24 -7.99
C LEU A 51 -10.51 4.66 -7.79
N THR A 52 -11.44 5.07 -8.63
CA THR A 52 -12.19 6.32 -8.44
C THR A 52 -13.15 6.19 -7.27
N GLU A 53 -13.64 7.31 -6.74
CA GLU A 53 -14.60 7.26 -5.63
C GLU A 53 -15.94 6.66 -6.06
N GLU A 54 -16.32 6.82 -7.34
CA GLU A 54 -17.51 6.19 -7.91
C GLU A 54 -17.37 4.65 -7.96
N GLU A 55 -16.19 4.14 -8.34
CA GLU A 55 -15.91 2.71 -8.34
C GLU A 55 -15.95 2.13 -6.92
N LYS A 56 -15.39 2.84 -5.95
CA LYS A 56 -15.47 2.44 -4.53
C LYS A 56 -16.91 2.43 -4.02
N ALA A 57 -17.70 3.46 -4.34
CA ALA A 57 -19.10 3.52 -3.96
C ALA A 57 -19.88 2.34 -4.56
N ARG A 58 -19.64 2.00 -5.82
CA ARG A 58 -20.24 0.84 -6.48
C ARG A 58 -19.85 -0.49 -5.82
N ILE A 59 -18.60 -0.64 -5.38
CA ILE A 59 -18.16 -1.82 -4.61
C ILE A 59 -18.98 -1.94 -3.32
N ILE A 60 -19.15 -0.85 -2.57
CA ILE A 60 -19.88 -0.84 -1.30
C ILE A 60 -21.37 -1.16 -1.54
N GLU A 61 -21.98 -0.55 -2.54
CA GLU A 61 -23.36 -0.80 -2.93
C GLU A 61 -23.58 -2.29 -3.24
N VAL A 62 -22.74 -2.87 -4.10
CA VAL A 62 -22.84 -4.28 -4.49
C VAL A 62 -22.65 -5.20 -3.29
N CYS A 63 -21.68 -4.89 -2.41
CA CYS A 63 -21.47 -5.68 -1.19
C CYS A 63 -22.64 -5.61 -0.21
N ASN A 64 -23.43 -4.55 -0.22
CA ASN A 64 -24.56 -4.35 0.69
C ASN A 64 -25.92 -4.69 0.05
N ARG A 65 -25.95 -5.02 -1.24
CA ARG A 65 -27.15 -5.53 -1.93
C ARG A 65 -27.63 -6.83 -1.27
N GLY A 66 -28.94 -7.02 -1.18
CA GLY A 66 -29.53 -8.14 -0.42
C GLY A 66 -29.04 -9.54 -0.82
N GLU A 67 -28.68 -9.72 -2.09
CA GLU A 67 -28.12 -10.96 -2.66
C GLU A 67 -26.69 -11.27 -2.16
N TYR A 68 -25.91 -10.23 -1.83
CA TYR A 68 -24.48 -10.30 -1.55
C TYR A 68 -24.11 -9.90 -0.12
N GLN A 69 -25.02 -9.27 0.64
CA GLN A 69 -24.77 -8.77 2.00
C GLN A 69 -24.11 -9.78 2.96
N SER A 70 -24.47 -11.05 2.82
CA SER A 70 -23.96 -12.16 3.65
C SER A 70 -22.82 -12.95 2.99
N SER A 71 -22.36 -12.53 1.82
CA SER A 71 -21.28 -13.16 1.05
C SER A 71 -19.97 -12.40 1.25
N ALA A 72 -18.85 -13.14 1.23
CA ALA A 72 -17.51 -12.54 1.22
C ALA A 72 -17.13 -12.08 -0.20
N PRO A 73 -16.20 -11.12 -0.34
CA PRO A 73 -15.67 -10.69 -1.64
C PRO A 73 -15.22 -11.85 -2.55
N SER A 74 -14.62 -12.90 -1.97
CA SER A 74 -14.21 -14.12 -2.68
C SER A 74 -15.36 -14.86 -3.37
N ARG A 75 -16.61 -14.66 -2.94
CA ARG A 75 -17.81 -15.22 -3.57
C ARG A 75 -18.54 -14.20 -4.45
N ILE A 76 -18.47 -12.92 -4.10
CA ILE A 76 -19.13 -11.84 -4.85
C ILE A 76 -18.45 -11.65 -6.20
N VAL A 77 -17.12 -11.55 -6.23
CA VAL A 77 -16.37 -11.27 -7.47
C VAL A 77 -16.58 -12.34 -8.55
N PRO A 78 -16.49 -13.65 -8.26
CA PRO A 78 -16.81 -14.68 -9.26
C PRO A 78 -18.25 -14.61 -9.76
N ARG A 79 -19.23 -14.39 -8.87
CA ARG A 79 -20.64 -14.25 -9.27
C ARG A 79 -20.89 -13.06 -10.20
N LEU A 80 -20.22 -11.94 -9.94
CA LEU A 80 -20.29 -10.79 -10.84
C LEU A 80 -19.68 -11.13 -12.21
N ALA A 81 -18.54 -11.82 -12.22
CA ALA A 81 -17.89 -12.28 -13.45
C ALA A 81 -18.77 -13.26 -14.25
N ASP A 82 -19.50 -14.16 -13.58
CA ASP A 82 -20.48 -15.05 -14.22
C ASP A 82 -21.59 -14.26 -14.93
N THR A 83 -21.97 -13.09 -14.40
CA THR A 83 -22.92 -12.16 -15.02
C THR A 83 -22.27 -11.19 -16.03
N GLY A 84 -20.98 -11.34 -16.32
CA GLY A 84 -20.23 -10.47 -17.22
C GLY A 84 -19.90 -9.08 -16.65
N VAL A 85 -20.06 -8.88 -15.34
CA VAL A 85 -19.83 -7.60 -14.67
C VAL A 85 -18.48 -7.60 -13.96
N TYR A 86 -17.57 -6.72 -14.38
CA TYR A 86 -16.31 -6.47 -13.68
C TYR A 86 -16.30 -5.06 -13.09
N ILE A 87 -15.98 -4.96 -11.79
CA ILE A 87 -15.83 -3.67 -11.08
C ILE A 87 -14.38 -3.50 -10.65
N ALA A 88 -13.84 -4.48 -9.92
CA ALA A 88 -12.46 -4.48 -9.46
C ALA A 88 -12.01 -5.89 -9.05
N SER A 89 -10.71 -6.06 -8.79
CA SER A 89 -10.16 -7.31 -8.25
C SER A 89 -10.67 -7.63 -6.84
N GLU A 90 -10.61 -8.89 -6.41
CA GLU A 90 -10.95 -9.29 -5.04
C GLU A 90 -10.14 -8.51 -3.98
N SER A 91 -8.85 -8.29 -4.23
CA SER A 91 -7.99 -7.52 -3.33
C SER A 91 -8.46 -6.07 -3.17
N SER A 92 -8.99 -5.48 -4.24
CA SER A 92 -9.59 -4.15 -4.23
C SER A 92 -10.87 -4.11 -3.38
N PHE A 93 -11.73 -5.11 -3.50
CA PHE A 93 -12.94 -5.22 -2.66
C PHE A 93 -12.58 -5.25 -1.17
N TYR A 94 -11.61 -6.08 -0.77
CA TYR A 94 -11.17 -6.12 0.63
C TYR A 94 -10.58 -4.79 1.10
N ARG A 95 -9.79 -4.11 0.26
CA ARG A 95 -9.22 -2.79 0.60
C ARG A 95 -10.32 -1.75 0.84
N VAL A 96 -11.29 -1.66 -0.08
CA VAL A 96 -12.41 -0.70 0.04
C VAL A 96 -13.26 -1.02 1.27
N LEU A 97 -13.62 -2.28 1.49
CA LEU A 97 -14.38 -2.68 2.69
C LEU A 97 -13.63 -2.42 3.99
N LYS A 98 -12.29 -2.51 3.98
CA LYS A 98 -11.46 -2.14 5.13
C LYS A 98 -11.44 -0.61 5.36
N GLU A 99 -11.37 0.18 4.29
CA GLU A 99 -11.42 1.66 4.37
C GLU A 99 -12.74 2.15 4.99
N VAL A 100 -13.87 1.48 4.72
CA VAL A 100 -15.19 1.84 5.28
C VAL A 100 -15.60 1.06 6.52
N ASP A 101 -14.67 0.32 7.14
CA ASP A 101 -14.92 -0.51 8.32
C ASP A 101 -16.10 -1.49 8.16
N GLN A 102 -16.24 -2.08 6.97
CA GLN A 102 -17.26 -3.09 6.65
C GLN A 102 -16.65 -4.48 6.37
N LEU A 103 -15.36 -4.66 6.70
CA LEU A 103 -14.65 -5.92 6.63
C LEU A 103 -14.98 -6.83 7.84
N HIS A 104 -16.24 -6.87 8.21
CA HIS A 104 -16.75 -7.73 9.27
C HIS A 104 -17.09 -9.12 8.72
N ARG A 105 -17.24 -10.09 9.62
CA ARG A 105 -17.59 -11.44 9.21
C ARG A 105 -19.00 -11.48 8.62
N ARG A 106 -19.09 -11.72 7.32
CA ARG A 106 -20.34 -11.88 6.56
C ARG A 106 -20.65 -13.38 6.45
N GLY A 107 -21.51 -13.89 7.34
CA GLY A 107 -21.96 -15.28 7.30
C GLY A 107 -22.32 -15.87 8.67
N ARG A 108 -23.09 -16.97 8.67
CA ARG A 108 -23.56 -17.66 9.90
C ARG A 108 -22.52 -18.56 10.59
N ALA A 109 -21.30 -18.63 10.07
CA ALA A 109 -20.27 -19.48 10.65
C ALA A 109 -19.95 -19.02 12.08
N ARG A 110 -19.90 -19.95 13.05
CA ARG A 110 -19.57 -19.65 14.45
C ARG A 110 -18.16 -19.10 14.57
N THR A 111 -17.92 -18.17 15.49
CA THR A 111 -16.57 -17.68 15.84
C THR A 111 -15.66 -18.86 16.11
N PRO A 112 -14.46 -18.93 15.51
CA PRO A 112 -13.49 -19.96 15.83
C PRO A 112 -13.33 -20.01 17.35
N ARG A 113 -13.55 -21.18 17.94
CA ARG A 113 -13.32 -21.40 19.36
C ARG A 113 -11.92 -21.95 19.53
N ALA A 114 -11.22 -21.49 20.56
CA ALA A 114 -9.97 -22.13 20.98
C ALA A 114 -10.32 -23.54 21.49
N VAL A 115 -9.99 -24.57 20.73
CA VAL A 115 -10.14 -25.97 21.14
C VAL A 115 -8.83 -26.42 21.75
N ILE A 116 -8.88 -26.91 22.98
CA ILE A 116 -7.71 -27.50 23.65
C ILE A 116 -7.30 -28.74 22.85
N LYS A 117 -6.06 -28.76 22.37
CA LYS A 117 -5.53 -29.92 21.64
C LYS A 117 -5.54 -31.14 22.57
N PRO A 118 -6.08 -32.30 22.14
CA PRO A 118 -6.04 -33.50 22.97
C PRO A 118 -4.58 -33.88 23.26
N LYS A 119 -4.31 -34.32 24.50
CA LYS A 119 -3.00 -34.89 24.84
C LYS A 119 -2.86 -36.23 24.11
N GLY A 120 -1.85 -36.33 23.25
CA GLY A 120 -1.44 -37.62 22.67
C GLY A 120 -0.98 -38.56 23.77
N TYR A 121 -1.30 -39.85 23.60
CA TYR A 121 -0.87 -40.94 24.49
C TYR A 121 0.55 -41.39 24.15
#